data_AF-A0A1F5DRY4-F1
#
_entry.id   AF-A0A1F5DRY4-F1
#
_cell.length_a   1.000
_cell.length_b   1.000
_cell.length_c   1.000
_cell.angle_alpha   90.00
_cell.angle_beta   90.00
_cell.angle_gamma   90.00
#
_symmetry.space_group_name_H-M   'P 1'
#
loop_
_entity.id
_entity.type
_entity.pdbx_description
1 polymer ?
#
loop_
_entity_poly.entity_id
_entity_poly.type
_entity_poly.pdbx_seq_one_letter_code
_entity_poly.pdbx_strand_id
1 'polypeptide(L)'
;MSRLVINKDKIRLFFDNIQDKSGENWDQIGRKVRLSGRTIRDWRRGVLLPNKEKLEKLALIFQQRLPLVIEEREEYWTKKYARKGALARLKKYGPPGTPEGRRKGGLISQQKRRERPEYYRKLGVNIRKKIKIPKHSIFLAEFMGIVLGDGGLSLEQCFITLNCIKDKQYSIYVKKLIKKLFGVDASIYLRPINGTITVAVSGRDFIEFLVKEGLKVGNKVKNQVDVPEWVKNNFIFSKRCLRGLMDTDGGIFIHRYKIKRKEYRYKKICFTNKSQPLLNFVFNALRKLGLNPKRFNDNKIWLYSEVEVKKYFKLVNSSNQRLLKVI
;
A
#
# COMPACT_ATOMS: atom_id res chain seq x y z
N MET A 1 5.45 27.05 45.43
CA MET A 1 6.56 26.19 45.90
C MET A 1 7.79 26.45 45.02
N SER A 2 8.95 25.86 45.30
CA SER A 2 10.17 26.03 44.48
C SER A 2 10.65 24.71 43.87
N ARG A 3 11.44 24.83 42.80
CA ARG A 3 12.01 23.74 42.00
C ARG A 3 13.52 23.78 42.12
N LEU A 4 14.14 22.63 42.36
CA LEU A 4 15.57 22.55 42.58
C LEU A 4 16.30 22.16 41.29
N VAL A 5 17.31 22.94 40.92
CA VAL A 5 18.26 22.58 39.87
C VAL A 5 19.42 21.83 40.54
N ILE A 6 19.55 20.56 40.19
CA ILE A 6 20.54 19.65 40.75
C ILE A 6 21.27 18.98 39.58
N ASN A 7 22.56 18.72 39.73
CA ASN A 7 23.33 17.97 38.75
C ASN A 7 22.68 16.59 38.49
N LYS A 8 22.55 16.22 37.20
CA LYS A 8 21.83 15.02 36.76
C LYS A 8 22.39 13.72 37.34
N ASP A 9 23.70 13.62 37.53
CA ASP A 9 24.32 12.41 38.06
C ASP A 9 24.11 12.31 39.57
N LYS A 10 24.13 13.44 40.27
CA LYS A 10 23.89 13.50 41.72
C LYS A 10 22.42 13.22 42.08
N ILE A 11 21.47 13.73 41.30
CA ILE A 11 20.05 13.42 41.52
C ILE A 11 19.73 11.96 41.19
N ARG A 12 20.38 11.39 40.16
CA ARG A 12 20.24 9.98 39.84
C ARG A 12 20.75 9.10 40.99
N LEU A 13 21.96 9.37 41.48
CA LEU A 13 22.56 8.65 42.60
C LEU A 13 21.69 8.72 43.86
N PHE A 14 21.09 9.88 44.15
CA PHE A 14 20.17 10.05 45.27
C PHE A 14 18.95 9.12 45.16
N PHE A 15 18.32 9.06 43.99
CA PHE A 15 17.16 8.17 43.79
C PHE A 15 17.56 6.69 43.74
N ASP A 16 18.72 6.35 43.18
CA ASP A 16 19.25 4.98 43.20
C ASP A 16 19.47 4.50 44.63
N ASN A 17 20.13 5.32 45.47
CA ASN A 17 20.32 5.01 46.89
C ASN A 17 19.00 4.88 47.68
N ILE A 18 17.96 5.65 47.32
CA ILE A 18 16.62 5.50 47.92
C ILE A 18 15.99 4.17 47.50
N GLN A 19 16.08 3.82 46.22
CA GLN A 19 15.54 2.56 45.71
C GLN A 19 16.23 1.36 46.37
N ASP A 20 17.56 1.38 46.44
CA ASP A 20 18.36 0.29 46.99
C ASP A 20 18.10 0.10 48.49
N LYS A 21 17.99 1.20 49.26
CA LYS A 21 17.66 1.11 50.70
C LYS A 21 16.21 0.70 50.97
N SER A 22 15.28 1.10 50.12
CA SER A 22 13.85 0.84 50.36
C SER A 22 13.41 -0.54 49.89
N GLY A 23 14.06 -1.10 48.87
CA GLY A 23 13.57 -2.28 48.15
C GLY A 23 12.23 -2.04 47.43
N GLU A 24 11.74 -0.80 47.40
CA GLU A 24 10.43 -0.43 46.87
C GLU A 24 10.52 -0.05 45.38
N ASN A 25 9.42 -0.26 44.66
CA ASN A 25 9.29 0.26 43.30
C ASN A 25 8.97 1.77 43.29
N TRP A 26 9.17 2.42 42.14
CA TRP A 26 9.00 3.87 42.03
C TRP A 26 7.59 4.38 42.34
N ASP A 27 6.55 3.57 42.15
CA ASP A 27 5.17 3.95 42.47
C ASP A 27 4.91 3.88 43.99
N GLN A 28 5.52 2.94 44.71
CA GLN A 28 5.52 2.90 46.17
C GLN A 28 6.25 4.12 46.76
N ILE A 29 7.46 4.41 46.28
CA ILE A 29 8.25 5.59 46.70
C ILE A 29 7.48 6.89 46.42
N GLY A 30 6.86 7.02 45.24
CA GLY A 30 6.06 8.18 44.87
C GLY A 30 4.85 8.40 45.79
N ARG A 31 4.14 7.33 46.16
CA ARG A 31 2.97 7.40 47.05
C ARG A 31 3.28 8.06 48.40
N LYS A 32 4.48 7.84 48.96
CA LYS A 32 4.90 8.43 50.24
C LYS A 32 4.94 9.97 50.22
N VAL A 33 5.09 10.57 49.04
CA VAL A 33 5.10 12.03 48.86
C VAL A 33 3.94 12.55 48.01
N ARG A 34 2.93 11.71 47.74
CA ARG A 34 1.76 11.98 46.89
C ARG A 34 2.15 12.33 45.44
N LEU A 35 3.10 11.58 44.87
CA LEU A 35 3.53 11.69 43.47
C LEU A 35 3.37 10.36 42.73
N SER A 36 3.25 10.41 41.41
CA SER A 36 3.31 9.21 40.57
C SER A 36 4.75 8.68 40.49
N GLY A 37 4.95 7.37 40.35
CA GLY A 37 6.29 6.82 40.14
C GLY A 37 6.90 7.22 38.80
N ARG A 38 6.09 7.65 37.83
CA ARG A 38 6.58 8.32 36.62
C ARG A 38 7.30 9.64 36.97
N THR A 39 6.71 10.47 37.83
CA THR A 39 7.31 11.74 38.25
C THR A 39 8.67 11.51 38.92
N ILE A 40 8.77 10.50 39.78
CA ILE A 40 10.04 10.13 40.43
C ILE A 40 11.09 9.69 39.40
N ARG A 41 10.70 8.84 38.43
CA ARG A 41 11.60 8.43 37.33
C ARG A 41 12.04 9.61 36.46
N ASP A 42 11.15 10.56 36.18
CA ASP A 42 11.47 11.75 35.39
C ASP A 42 12.42 12.71 36.15
N TRP A 43 12.28 12.83 37.48
CA TRP A 43 13.26 13.52 38.34
C TRP A 43 14.61 12.82 38.33
N ARG A 44 14.63 11.50 38.52
CA ARG A 44 15.84 10.67 38.45
C ARG A 44 16.57 10.80 37.11
N ARG A 45 15.84 10.88 35.99
CA ARG A 45 16.40 11.05 34.64
C ARG A 45 16.83 12.49 34.34
N GLY A 46 16.56 13.44 35.23
CA GLY A 46 16.79 14.87 35.01
C GLY A 46 15.91 15.47 33.93
N VAL A 47 14.76 14.86 33.63
CA VAL A 47 13.79 15.35 32.64
C VAL A 47 12.96 16.49 33.24
N LEU A 48 12.64 16.39 34.54
CA LEU A 48 11.88 17.39 35.29
C LEU A 48 12.66 17.83 36.53
N LEU A 49 12.52 19.10 36.90
CA LEU A 49 13.09 19.62 38.14
C LEU A 49 12.28 19.15 39.37
N PRO A 50 12.92 18.58 40.41
CA PRO A 50 12.27 18.21 41.65
C PRO A 50 11.58 19.38 42.34
N ASN A 51 10.43 19.12 42.96
CA ASN A 51 9.82 20.07 43.90
C ASN A 51 10.57 19.96 45.24
N LYS A 52 10.99 21.11 45.80
CA LYS A 52 11.81 21.19 47.01
C LYS A 52 11.20 20.45 48.19
N GLU A 53 9.97 20.80 48.57
CA GLU A 53 9.25 20.23 49.71
C GLU A 53 9.12 18.70 49.60
N LYS A 54 8.83 18.20 48.40
CA LYS A 54 8.69 16.76 48.16
C LYS A 54 10.03 16.03 48.18
N LEU A 55 11.09 16.65 47.68
CA LEU A 55 12.43 16.07 47.69
C LEU A 55 13.01 16.02 49.11
N GLU A 56 12.81 17.09 49.89
CA GLU A 56 13.15 17.15 51.31
C GLU A 56 12.41 16.08 52.12
N LYS A 57 11.11 15.88 51.86
CA LYS A 57 10.32 14.80 52.48
C LYS A 57 10.88 13.42 52.17
N LEU A 58 11.30 13.16 50.92
CA LEU A 58 11.95 11.89 50.57
C LEU A 58 13.31 11.72 51.26
N ALA A 59 14.11 12.78 51.33
CA ALA A 59 15.39 12.77 52.03
C ALA A 59 15.22 12.43 53.52
N LEU A 60 14.18 12.99 54.17
CA LEU A 60 13.85 12.71 55.56
C LEU A 60 13.39 11.25 55.77
N ILE A 61 12.43 10.78 54.96
CA ILE A 61 11.86 9.43 55.08
C ILE A 61 12.93 8.35 54.94
N PHE A 62 13.86 8.53 54.00
CA PHE A 62 14.89 7.54 53.69
C PHE A 62 16.25 7.84 54.34
N GLN A 63 16.31 8.85 55.22
CA GLN A 63 17.53 9.29 55.91
C GLN A 63 18.72 9.45 54.94
N GLN A 64 18.46 10.17 53.84
CA GLN A 64 19.44 10.45 52.79
C GLN A 64 19.78 11.93 52.76
N ARG A 65 21.06 12.25 52.61
CA ARG A 65 21.49 13.64 52.45
C ARG A 65 21.03 14.18 51.09
N LEU A 66 20.45 15.38 51.10
CA LEU A 66 20.07 16.05 49.85
C LEU A 66 21.31 16.34 48.98
N PRO A 67 21.22 16.12 47.66
CA PRO A 67 22.25 16.54 46.73
C PRO A 67 22.48 18.05 46.75
N LEU A 68 23.68 18.48 46.34
CA LEU A 68 24.01 19.89 46.20
C LEU A 68 23.02 20.57 45.22
N VAL A 69 22.31 21.57 45.72
CA VAL A 69 21.41 22.42 44.94
C VAL A 69 22.24 23.52 44.29
N ILE A 70 22.17 23.60 42.95
CA ILE A 70 22.89 24.60 42.15
C ILE A 70 22.09 25.91 42.11
N GLU A 71 20.78 25.80 41.92
CA GLU A 71 19.87 26.94 41.77
C GLU A 71 18.47 26.54 42.27
N GLU A 72 17.79 27.45 42.94
CA GLU A 72 16.38 27.31 43.30
C GLU A 72 15.52 28.20 42.39
N ARG A 73 14.53 27.61 41.74
CA ARG A 73 13.62 28.28 40.80
C ARG A 73 12.21 28.32 41.32
N GLU A 74 11.42 29.28 40.85
CA GLU A 74 9.98 29.28 41.10
C GLU A 74 9.30 28.05 40.48
N GLU A 75 8.22 27.58 41.08
CA GLU A 75 7.44 26.43 40.59
C GLU A 75 7.00 26.55 39.13
N TYR A 76 6.64 27.76 38.71
CA TYR A 76 6.24 28.10 37.34
C TYR A 76 7.29 28.93 36.61
N TRP A 77 8.59 28.65 36.82
CA TRP A 77 9.69 29.35 36.14
C TRP A 77 9.59 29.35 34.60
N THR A 78 8.85 28.40 34.02
CA THR A 78 8.58 28.34 32.58
C THR A 78 7.57 29.38 32.10
N LYS A 79 6.84 30.10 32.97
CA LYS A 79 5.86 31.14 32.60
C LYS A 79 6.48 32.23 31.72
N LYS A 80 7.74 32.61 32.01
CA LYS A 80 8.54 33.55 31.19
C LYS A 80 8.80 33.04 29.76
N TYR A 81 8.87 31.72 29.57
CA TYR A 81 9.15 31.08 28.29
C TYR A 81 7.90 30.52 27.60
N ALA A 82 6.79 30.40 28.31
CA ALA A 82 5.53 29.87 27.78
C ALA A 82 5.04 30.69 26.59
N ARG A 83 5.08 32.03 26.68
CA ARG A 83 4.72 32.92 25.57
C ARG A 83 5.65 32.72 24.36
N LYS A 84 6.97 32.62 24.58
CA LYS A 84 7.94 32.36 23.50
C LYS A 84 7.67 31.02 22.82
N GLY A 85 7.41 29.96 23.60
CA GLY A 85 7.05 28.64 23.08
C GLY A 85 5.73 28.63 22.30
N ALA A 86 4.72 29.34 22.81
CA ALA A 86 3.44 29.50 22.12
C ALA A 86 3.60 30.24 20.78
N LEU A 87 4.32 31.35 20.76
CA LEU A 87 4.61 32.11 19.53
C LEU A 87 5.39 31.27 18.51
N ALA A 88 6.39 30.50 18.94
CA ALA A 88 7.14 29.60 18.07
C ALA A 88 6.25 28.50 17.48
N ARG A 89 5.35 27.92 18.30
CA ARG A 89 4.35 26.93 17.83
C ARG A 89 3.39 27.55 16.83
N LEU A 90 2.86 28.75 17.10
CA LEU A 90 1.97 29.50 16.20
C LEU A 90 2.65 29.79 14.86
N LYS A 91 3.90 30.26 14.88
CA LYS A 91 4.67 30.49 13.64
C LYS A 91 4.78 29.22 12.81
N LYS A 92 5.09 28.10 13.47
CA LYS A 92 5.30 26.81 12.81
C LYS A 92 4.00 26.20 12.30
N TYR A 93 2.99 26.05 13.14
CA TYR A 93 1.80 25.25 12.85
C TYR A 93 0.51 26.06 12.71
N GLY A 94 0.55 27.37 12.93
CA GLY A 94 -0.64 28.22 12.95
C GLY A 94 -1.42 28.14 14.28
N PRO A 95 -2.54 28.87 14.38
CA PRO A 95 -3.41 28.86 15.55
C PRO A 95 -3.97 27.45 15.84
N PRO A 96 -3.84 26.93 17.07
CA PRO A 96 -4.44 25.63 17.42
C PRO A 96 -5.96 25.71 17.30
N GLY A 97 -6.60 24.59 16.95
CA GLY A 97 -8.06 24.50 16.85
C GLY A 97 -8.65 25.02 15.53
N THR A 98 -7.96 25.91 14.80
CA THR A 98 -8.43 26.47 13.53
C THR A 98 -8.24 25.53 12.32
N PRO A 99 -9.10 25.59 11.29
CA PRO A 99 -8.91 24.85 10.04
C PRO A 99 -7.56 25.14 9.37
N GLU A 100 -7.12 26.40 9.37
CA GLU A 100 -5.87 26.86 8.75
C GLU A 100 -4.66 26.27 9.48
N GLY A 101 -4.66 26.32 10.81
CA GLY A 101 -3.60 25.72 11.63
C GLY A 101 -3.53 24.21 11.46
N ARG A 102 -4.67 23.51 11.41
CA ARG A 102 -4.71 22.06 11.12
C ARG A 102 -4.13 21.76 9.73
N ARG A 103 -4.51 22.52 8.71
CA ARG A 103 -3.98 22.39 7.34
C ARG A 103 -2.47 22.60 7.30
N LYS A 104 -1.98 23.69 7.88
CA LYS A 104 -0.53 24.02 7.93
C LYS A 104 0.27 22.95 8.67
N GLY A 105 -0.23 22.50 9.82
CA GLY A 105 0.38 21.40 10.58
C GLY A 105 0.44 20.09 9.79
N GLY A 106 -0.64 19.75 9.09
CA GLY A 106 -0.72 18.59 8.20
C GLY A 106 0.31 18.67 7.06
N LEU A 107 0.41 19.82 6.38
CA LEU A 107 1.36 20.04 5.29
C LEU A 107 2.81 19.90 5.76
N ILE A 108 3.17 20.54 6.87
CA ILE A 108 4.54 20.45 7.43
C ILE A 108 4.86 19.01 7.87
N SER A 109 3.89 18.31 8.46
CA SER A 109 4.05 16.90 8.82
C SER A 109 4.31 16.03 7.58
N GLN A 110 3.55 16.24 6.51
CA GLN A 110 3.78 15.53 5.25
C GLN A 110 5.13 15.89 4.63
N GLN A 111 5.53 17.16 4.63
CA GLN A 111 6.81 17.61 4.13
C GLN A 111 7.97 16.92 4.86
N LYS A 112 7.96 16.92 6.20
CA LYS A 112 8.97 16.23 7.00
C LYS A 112 9.05 14.74 6.72
N ARG A 113 7.90 14.07 6.50
CA ARG A 113 7.86 12.65 6.13
C ARG A 113 8.48 12.40 4.75
N ARG A 114 8.37 13.36 3.82
CA ARG A 114 9.01 13.30 2.50
C ARG A 114 10.51 13.56 2.57
N GLU A 115 10.94 14.50 3.42
CA GLU A 115 12.35 14.85 3.63
C GLU A 115 13.14 13.75 4.36
N ARG A 116 12.52 13.08 5.35
CA ARG A 116 13.19 12.06 6.18
C ARG A 116 12.42 10.74 6.22
N PRO A 117 12.23 10.07 5.08
CA PRO A 117 11.33 8.92 5.01
C PRO A 117 11.83 7.74 5.86
N GLU A 118 13.14 7.49 5.93
CA GLU A 118 13.66 6.36 6.69
C GLU A 118 13.45 6.51 8.19
N TYR A 119 13.62 7.73 8.72
CA TYR A 119 13.34 8.04 10.12
C TYR A 119 11.89 7.72 10.48
N TYR A 120 10.94 8.20 9.68
CA TYR A 120 9.51 7.97 9.95
C TYR A 120 9.10 6.51 9.72
N ARG A 121 9.77 5.78 8.82
CA ARG A 121 9.53 4.35 8.62
C ARG A 121 9.97 3.55 9.85
N LYS A 122 11.12 3.89 10.45
CA LYS A 122 11.59 3.28 11.72
C LYS A 122 10.63 3.54 12.89
N LEU A 123 9.90 4.66 12.86
CA LEU A 123 8.85 4.98 13.83
C LEU A 123 7.51 4.27 13.55
N GLY A 124 7.42 3.41 12.54
CA GLY A 124 6.18 2.71 12.17
C GLY A 124 5.17 3.57 11.40
N VAL A 125 5.57 4.74 10.91
CA VAL A 125 4.68 5.59 10.09
C VAL A 125 4.63 5.05 8.67
N ASN A 126 3.41 4.88 8.14
CA ASN A 126 3.19 4.52 6.74
C ASN A 126 3.64 5.66 5.81
N ILE A 127 4.58 5.34 4.93
CA ILE A 127 5.13 6.26 3.92
C ILE A 127 4.84 5.69 2.54
N ARG A 128 4.66 6.59 1.58
CA ARG A 128 4.43 6.27 0.18
C ARG A 128 5.53 5.31 -0.34
N LYS A 129 5.11 4.16 -0.87
CA LYS A 129 6.01 3.15 -1.43
C LYS A 129 6.55 3.65 -2.77
N LYS A 130 7.87 3.78 -2.87
CA LYS A 130 8.53 4.07 -4.15
C LYS A 130 8.38 2.87 -5.09
N ILE A 131 8.16 3.14 -6.36
CA ILE A 131 8.11 2.14 -7.43
C ILE A 131 9.16 2.46 -8.49
N LYS A 132 9.59 1.44 -9.23
CA LYS A 132 10.27 1.63 -10.51
C LYS A 132 9.22 2.03 -11.54
N ILE A 133 9.45 3.12 -12.26
CA ILE A 133 8.58 3.55 -13.36
C ILE A 133 9.05 2.82 -14.63
N PRO A 134 8.25 1.88 -15.18
CA PRO A 134 8.64 1.17 -16.40
C PRO A 134 8.47 2.06 -17.62
N LYS A 135 9.35 1.89 -18.62
CA LYS A 135 9.12 2.41 -19.98
C LYS A 135 8.05 1.57 -20.68
N HIS A 136 7.43 2.15 -21.70
CA HIS A 136 6.54 1.41 -22.61
C HIS A 136 7.27 0.20 -23.18
N SER A 137 6.69 -0.98 -22.99
CA SER A 137 7.30 -2.25 -23.36
C SER A 137 6.24 -3.31 -23.56
N ILE A 138 6.64 -4.42 -24.20
CA ILE A 138 5.76 -5.58 -24.41
C ILE A 138 5.21 -6.16 -23.09
N PHE A 139 5.99 -6.10 -22.01
CA PHE A 139 5.58 -6.57 -20.69
C PHE A 139 4.56 -5.63 -20.05
N LEU A 140 4.74 -4.32 -20.22
CA LEU A 140 3.78 -3.34 -19.73
C LEU A 140 2.46 -3.44 -20.51
N ALA A 141 2.51 -3.60 -21.83
CA ALA A 141 1.32 -3.75 -22.66
C ALA A 141 0.50 -4.99 -22.28
N GLU A 142 1.16 -6.13 -22.04
CA GLU A 142 0.48 -7.31 -21.50
C GLU A 142 -0.12 -7.05 -20.13
N PHE A 143 0.62 -6.41 -19.22
CA PHE A 143 0.11 -6.05 -17.91
C PHE A 143 -1.13 -5.14 -17.98
N MET A 144 -1.16 -4.17 -18.91
CA MET A 144 -2.35 -3.35 -19.15
C MET A 144 -3.54 -4.21 -19.57
N GLY A 145 -3.34 -5.18 -20.47
CA GLY A 145 -4.39 -6.12 -20.86
C GLY A 145 -4.94 -6.94 -19.69
N ILE A 146 -4.05 -7.44 -18.82
CA ILE A 146 -4.45 -8.20 -17.61
C ILE A 146 -5.28 -7.32 -16.67
N VAL A 147 -4.85 -6.08 -16.43
CA VAL A 147 -5.59 -5.16 -15.56
C VAL A 147 -6.91 -4.74 -16.20
N LEU A 148 -7.00 -4.62 -17.53
CA LEU A 148 -8.23 -4.28 -18.24
C LEU A 148 -9.27 -5.41 -18.21
N GLY A 149 -8.84 -6.67 -18.23
CA GLY A 149 -9.73 -7.81 -18.05
C GLY A 149 -10.18 -7.98 -16.59
N ASP A 150 -9.39 -8.71 -15.80
CA ASP A 150 -9.73 -9.09 -14.42
C ASP A 150 -9.27 -8.11 -13.33
N GLY A 151 -8.68 -6.98 -13.73
CA GLY A 151 -8.20 -5.97 -12.78
C GLY A 151 -9.31 -5.10 -12.16
N GLY A 152 -8.99 -4.42 -11.07
CA GLY A 152 -9.78 -3.37 -10.45
C GLY A 152 -8.88 -2.36 -9.78
N LEU A 153 -9.11 -1.06 -10.04
CA LEU A 153 -8.36 0.03 -9.43
C LEU A 153 -9.25 0.79 -8.44
N SER A 154 -8.76 0.93 -7.21
CA SER A 154 -9.18 1.96 -6.25
C SER A 154 -8.17 3.11 -6.23
N LEU A 155 -8.36 4.10 -5.36
CA LEU A 155 -7.43 5.22 -5.22
C LEU A 155 -6.05 4.80 -4.66
N GLU A 156 -5.99 3.68 -3.95
CA GLU A 156 -4.77 3.22 -3.27
C GLU A 156 -4.28 1.85 -3.73
N GLN A 157 -5.15 1.05 -4.35
CA GLN A 157 -4.89 -0.36 -4.59
C GLN A 157 -5.33 -0.81 -5.98
N CYS A 158 -4.53 -1.70 -6.55
CA CYS A 158 -4.86 -2.45 -7.76
C CYS A 158 -5.01 -3.91 -7.38
N PHE A 159 -6.10 -4.52 -7.80
CA PHE A 159 -6.40 -5.93 -7.58
C PHE A 159 -6.59 -6.61 -8.91
N ILE A 160 -6.11 -7.84 -9.07
CA ILE A 160 -6.40 -8.70 -10.21
C ILE A 160 -7.00 -9.98 -9.62
N THR A 161 -8.28 -10.23 -9.89
CA THR A 161 -9.02 -11.33 -9.28
C THR A 161 -9.20 -12.46 -10.29
N LEU A 162 -8.60 -13.61 -10.00
CA LEU A 162 -8.56 -14.77 -10.89
C LEU A 162 -9.21 -15.99 -10.22
N ASN A 163 -9.37 -17.10 -10.94
CA ASN A 163 -9.87 -18.34 -10.35
C ASN A 163 -8.80 -19.05 -9.50
N CYS A 164 -9.14 -19.44 -8.27
CA CYS A 164 -8.17 -19.98 -7.32
C CYS A 164 -7.57 -21.34 -7.71
N ILE A 165 -8.29 -22.13 -8.52
CA ILE A 165 -7.85 -23.45 -8.96
C ILE A 165 -7.18 -23.33 -10.33
N LYS A 166 -7.90 -22.80 -11.32
CA LYS A 166 -7.47 -22.83 -12.72
C LYS A 166 -6.35 -21.84 -13.01
N ASP A 167 -6.30 -20.71 -12.30
CA ASP A 167 -5.36 -19.62 -12.56
C ASP A 167 -4.30 -19.47 -11.46
N LYS A 168 -4.14 -20.47 -10.58
CA LYS A 168 -3.15 -20.43 -9.48
C LYS A 168 -1.74 -20.14 -10.00
N GLN A 169 -1.28 -20.87 -11.03
CA GLN A 169 0.04 -20.64 -11.62
C GLN A 169 0.13 -19.29 -12.34
N TYR A 170 -0.97 -18.86 -12.96
CA TYR A 170 -1.05 -17.57 -13.61
C TYR A 170 -0.95 -16.40 -12.61
N SER A 171 -1.51 -16.54 -11.40
CA SER A 171 -1.33 -15.53 -10.34
C SER A 171 0.14 -15.31 -9.95
N ILE A 172 0.94 -16.39 -9.97
CA ILE A 172 2.39 -16.33 -9.71
C ILE A 172 3.11 -15.63 -10.87
N TYR A 173 2.71 -15.91 -12.11
CA TYR A 173 3.20 -15.19 -13.30
C TYR A 173 2.91 -13.68 -13.20
N VAL A 174 1.67 -13.30 -12.88
CA VAL A 174 1.26 -11.90 -12.71
C VAL A 174 2.08 -11.23 -11.60
N LYS A 175 2.28 -11.89 -10.45
CA LYS A 175 3.15 -11.37 -9.37
C LYS A 175 4.58 -11.13 -9.84
N LYS A 176 5.17 -12.08 -10.58
CA LYS A 176 6.52 -11.94 -11.16
C LYS A 176 6.59 -10.79 -12.17
N LEU A 177 5.56 -10.63 -13.00
CA LEU A 177 5.46 -9.55 -13.98
C LEU A 177 5.40 -8.18 -13.29
N ILE A 178 4.59 -8.03 -12.24
CA ILE A 178 4.53 -6.82 -11.42
C ILE A 178 5.91 -6.51 -10.81
N LYS A 179 6.56 -7.50 -10.20
CA LYS A 179 7.90 -7.33 -9.61
C LYS A 179 8.92 -6.88 -10.65
N LYS A 180 8.89 -7.46 -11.85
CA LYS A 180 9.79 -7.10 -12.96
C LYS A 180 9.58 -5.66 -13.44
N LEU A 181 8.32 -5.24 -13.62
CA LEU A 181 7.98 -3.92 -14.14
C LEU A 181 8.22 -2.81 -13.10
N PHE A 182 7.78 -3.03 -11.86
CA PHE A 182 7.65 -1.98 -10.86
C PHE A 182 8.60 -2.12 -9.68
N GLY A 183 9.32 -3.23 -9.55
CA GLY A 183 10.17 -3.51 -8.38
C GLY A 183 9.40 -3.80 -7.10
N VAL A 184 8.06 -3.80 -7.15
CA VAL A 184 7.17 -4.00 -5.99
C VAL A 184 6.75 -5.46 -5.88
N ASP A 185 6.75 -5.99 -4.66
CA ASP A 185 6.18 -7.30 -4.38
C ASP A 185 4.67 -7.21 -4.22
N ALA A 186 3.93 -7.87 -5.12
CA ALA A 186 2.50 -8.04 -4.99
C ALA A 186 2.15 -9.09 -3.93
N SER A 187 1.09 -8.81 -3.17
CA SER A 187 0.48 -9.78 -2.25
C SER A 187 -0.45 -10.71 -3.01
N ILE A 188 -0.49 -11.98 -2.62
CA ILE A 188 -1.44 -12.96 -3.15
C ILE A 188 -2.37 -13.34 -2.00
N TYR A 189 -3.68 -13.17 -2.21
CA TYR A 189 -4.72 -13.51 -1.26
C TYR A 189 -5.56 -14.64 -1.84
N LEU A 190 -5.50 -15.82 -1.22
CA LEU A 190 -6.34 -16.95 -1.58
C LEU A 190 -7.68 -16.83 -0.84
N ARG A 191 -8.79 -16.95 -1.56
CA ARG A 191 -10.15 -16.98 -1.00
C ARG A 191 -10.87 -18.23 -1.50
N PRO A 192 -10.60 -19.41 -0.91
CA PRO A 192 -11.12 -20.69 -1.40
C PRO A 192 -12.65 -20.73 -1.41
N ILE A 193 -13.30 -20.18 -0.38
CA ILE A 193 -14.76 -20.12 -0.24
C ILE A 193 -15.41 -19.43 -1.46
N ASN A 194 -14.77 -18.37 -1.97
CA ASN A 194 -15.27 -17.61 -3.11
C ASN A 194 -14.74 -18.14 -4.44
N GLY A 195 -13.91 -19.19 -4.44
CA GLY A 195 -13.26 -19.72 -5.64
C GLY A 195 -12.24 -18.78 -6.28
N THR A 196 -11.73 -17.78 -5.55
CA THR A 196 -10.90 -16.70 -6.12
C THR A 196 -9.50 -16.60 -5.51
N ILE A 197 -8.56 -16.13 -6.32
CA ILE A 197 -7.22 -15.73 -5.91
C ILE A 197 -6.97 -14.31 -6.39
N THR A 198 -6.59 -13.42 -5.48
CA THR A 198 -6.39 -12.00 -5.79
C THR A 198 -4.92 -11.66 -5.70
N VAL A 199 -4.36 -11.13 -6.79
CA VAL A 199 -3.05 -10.47 -6.78
C VAL A 199 -3.27 -8.99 -6.51
N ALA A 200 -2.69 -8.46 -5.44
CA ALA A 200 -2.93 -7.08 -5.00
C ALA A 200 -1.63 -6.30 -4.85
N VAL A 201 -1.67 -5.04 -5.30
CA VAL A 201 -0.59 -4.06 -5.13
C VAL A 201 -1.20 -2.83 -4.50
N SER A 202 -0.61 -2.38 -3.38
CA SER A 202 -1.02 -1.15 -2.69
C SER A 202 0.09 -0.12 -2.80
N GLY A 203 -0.24 1.08 -3.26
CA GLY A 203 0.70 2.18 -3.39
C GLY A 203 0.16 3.28 -4.29
N ARG A 204 0.09 4.51 -3.77
CA ARG A 204 -0.42 5.67 -4.51
C ARG A 204 0.41 5.97 -5.76
N ASP A 205 1.74 5.81 -5.71
CA ASP A 205 2.62 5.94 -6.90
C ASP A 205 2.24 4.96 -8.01
N PHE A 206 1.89 3.73 -7.63
CA PHE A 206 1.50 2.69 -8.57
C PHE A 206 0.19 3.02 -9.26
N ILE A 207 -0.83 3.45 -8.50
CA ILE A 207 -2.12 3.83 -9.05
C ILE A 207 -2.01 5.09 -9.91
N GLU A 208 -1.32 6.14 -9.43
CA GLU A 208 -1.13 7.37 -10.20
C GLU A 208 -0.41 7.10 -11.53
N PHE A 209 0.58 6.19 -11.54
CA PHE A 209 1.21 5.75 -12.78
C PHE A 209 0.20 5.07 -13.72
N LEU A 210 -0.56 4.08 -13.24
CA LEU A 210 -1.52 3.36 -14.09
C LEU A 210 -2.61 4.27 -14.66
N VAL A 211 -3.07 5.24 -13.86
CA VAL A 211 -4.04 6.24 -14.31
C VAL A 211 -3.43 7.15 -15.37
N LYS A 212 -2.19 7.60 -15.16
CA LYS A 212 -1.45 8.39 -16.15
C LYS A 212 -1.25 7.63 -17.47
N GLU A 213 -1.05 6.31 -17.41
CA GLU A 213 -0.91 5.45 -18.58
C GLU A 213 -2.24 5.12 -19.29
N GLY A 214 -3.37 5.64 -18.81
CA GLY A 214 -4.67 5.55 -19.48
C GLY A 214 -5.69 4.63 -18.81
N LEU A 215 -5.38 4.01 -17.66
CA LEU A 215 -6.37 3.25 -16.89
C LEU A 215 -7.27 4.20 -16.08
N LYS A 216 -8.48 3.75 -15.73
CA LYS A 216 -9.44 4.53 -14.95
C LYS A 216 -9.76 3.83 -13.63
N VAL A 217 -9.88 4.61 -12.56
CA VAL A 217 -10.36 4.16 -11.25
C VAL A 217 -11.87 3.95 -11.30
N GLY A 218 -12.37 2.94 -10.58
CA GLY A 218 -13.80 2.68 -10.45
C GLY A 218 -14.36 1.65 -11.44
N ASN A 219 -15.65 1.76 -11.76
CA ASN A 219 -16.38 0.74 -12.51
C ASN A 219 -16.07 0.81 -14.02
N LYS A 220 -15.33 -0.18 -14.51
CA LYS A 220 -14.91 -0.31 -15.91
C LYS A 220 -16.04 -0.29 -16.93
N VAL A 221 -17.15 -0.95 -16.61
CA VAL A 221 -18.31 -1.09 -17.51
C VAL A 221 -19.03 0.24 -17.61
N LYS A 222 -19.23 0.95 -16.49
CA LYS A 222 -19.79 2.30 -16.51
C LYS A 222 -18.88 3.29 -17.24
N ASN A 223 -17.57 3.16 -17.05
CA ASN A 223 -16.58 4.06 -17.63
C ASN A 223 -16.23 3.75 -19.10
N GLN A 224 -16.75 2.65 -19.67
CA GLN A 224 -16.42 2.12 -20.99
C GLN A 224 -14.91 2.24 -21.28
N VAL A 225 -14.11 1.59 -20.42
CA VAL A 225 -12.64 1.69 -20.49
C VAL A 225 -12.11 1.15 -21.81
N ASP A 226 -11.14 1.85 -22.39
CA ASP A 226 -10.46 1.44 -23.62
C ASP A 226 -8.99 1.11 -23.32
N VAL A 227 -8.34 0.46 -24.29
CA VAL A 227 -6.90 0.24 -24.29
C VAL A 227 -6.18 1.58 -24.53
N PRO A 228 -5.08 1.88 -23.79
CA PRO A 228 -4.31 3.10 -23.99
C PRO A 228 -3.81 3.30 -25.42
N GLU A 229 -3.73 4.56 -25.85
CA GLU A 229 -3.39 4.93 -27.24
C GLU A 229 -2.00 4.44 -27.66
N TRP A 230 -1.02 4.52 -26.76
CA TRP A 230 0.34 4.02 -27.01
C TRP A 230 0.39 2.50 -27.24
N VAL A 231 -0.58 1.74 -26.71
CA VAL A 231 -0.73 0.32 -26.99
C VAL A 231 -1.40 0.10 -28.34
N LYS A 232 -2.48 0.85 -28.65
CA LYS A 232 -3.25 0.71 -29.89
C LYS A 232 -2.43 1.05 -31.14
N ASN A 233 -1.57 2.06 -31.04
CA ASN A 233 -0.77 2.56 -32.16
C ASN A 233 0.48 1.71 -32.46
N ASN A 234 0.85 0.79 -31.57
CA ASN A 234 1.96 -0.12 -31.80
C ASN A 234 1.45 -1.55 -31.93
N PHE A 235 1.63 -2.16 -33.10
CA PHE A 235 1.17 -3.52 -33.37
C PHE A 235 1.73 -4.58 -32.40
N ILE A 236 3.01 -4.46 -32.03
CA ILE A 236 3.66 -5.40 -31.11
C ILE A 236 3.06 -5.27 -29.70
N PHE A 237 2.78 -4.05 -29.26
CA PHE A 237 2.13 -3.81 -27.97
C PHE A 237 0.67 -4.23 -27.98
N SER A 238 -0.07 -3.91 -29.04
CA SER A 238 -1.45 -4.37 -29.25
C SER A 238 -1.55 -5.89 -29.15
N LYS A 239 -0.65 -6.62 -29.81
CA LYS A 239 -0.58 -8.08 -29.77
C LYS A 239 -0.33 -8.62 -28.36
N ARG A 240 0.51 -7.96 -27.56
CA ARG A 240 0.81 -8.37 -26.17
C ARG A 240 -0.30 -7.99 -25.19
N CYS A 241 -0.95 -6.85 -25.39
CA CYS A 241 -2.16 -6.48 -24.65
C CYS A 241 -3.32 -7.44 -24.95
N LEU A 242 -3.49 -7.83 -26.22
CA LEU A 242 -4.44 -8.87 -26.63
C LEU A 242 -4.19 -10.17 -25.87
N ARG A 243 -2.94 -10.62 -25.74
CA ARG A 243 -2.61 -11.79 -24.91
C ARG A 243 -3.11 -11.62 -23.47
N GLY A 244 -2.82 -10.49 -22.83
CA GLY A 244 -3.25 -10.24 -21.45
C GLY A 244 -4.77 -10.28 -21.26
N LEU A 245 -5.52 -9.68 -22.20
CA LEU A 245 -6.99 -9.71 -22.22
C LEU A 245 -7.55 -11.13 -22.44
N MET A 246 -6.93 -11.89 -23.34
CA MET A 246 -7.35 -13.26 -23.63
C MET A 246 -7.00 -14.22 -22.50
N ASP A 247 -5.91 -13.99 -21.78
CA ASP A 247 -5.50 -14.81 -20.64
C ASP A 247 -6.43 -14.65 -19.42
N THR A 248 -7.17 -13.54 -19.34
CA THR A 248 -8.18 -13.26 -18.30
C THR A 248 -9.59 -13.59 -18.80
N ASP A 249 -10.13 -12.75 -19.68
CA ASP A 249 -11.54 -12.76 -20.13
C ASP A 249 -11.77 -13.70 -21.32
N GLY A 250 -10.68 -14.29 -21.84
CA GLY A 250 -10.74 -15.29 -22.89
C GLY A 250 -10.95 -16.71 -22.37
N GLY A 251 -11.51 -17.54 -23.23
CA GLY A 251 -11.71 -18.96 -22.97
C GLY A 251 -11.68 -19.81 -24.23
N ILE A 252 -11.26 -21.06 -24.07
CA ILE A 252 -11.40 -22.09 -25.09
C ILE A 252 -12.64 -22.93 -24.76
N PHE A 253 -13.47 -23.13 -25.76
CA PHE A 253 -14.72 -23.87 -25.68
C PHE A 253 -14.65 -25.05 -26.64
N ILE A 254 -14.92 -26.26 -26.14
CA ILE A 254 -15.02 -27.45 -26.96
C ILE A 254 -16.49 -27.62 -27.34
N HIS A 255 -16.82 -27.33 -28.59
CA HIS A 255 -18.15 -27.53 -29.11
C HIS A 255 -18.30 -28.95 -29.64
N ARG A 256 -19.29 -29.68 -29.14
CA ARG A 256 -19.56 -31.07 -29.52
C ARG A 256 -20.80 -31.11 -30.39
N TYR A 257 -20.74 -31.85 -31.50
CA TYR A 257 -21.87 -32.07 -32.41
C TYR A 257 -22.02 -33.57 -32.65
N LYS A 258 -23.26 -34.06 -32.75
CA LYS A 258 -23.53 -35.44 -33.10
C LYS A 258 -24.23 -35.46 -34.45
N ILE A 259 -23.61 -36.08 -35.45
CA ILE A 259 -24.18 -36.22 -36.81
C ILE A 259 -24.09 -37.70 -37.19
N LYS A 260 -25.23 -38.32 -37.53
CA LYS A 260 -25.33 -39.73 -37.95
C LYS A 260 -24.54 -40.68 -37.03
N ARG A 261 -24.79 -40.61 -35.72
CA ARG A 261 -24.12 -41.39 -34.65
C ARG A 261 -22.61 -41.13 -34.44
N LYS A 262 -21.96 -40.26 -35.24
CA LYS A 262 -20.57 -39.82 -35.01
C LYS A 262 -20.53 -38.51 -34.21
N GLU A 263 -19.61 -38.43 -33.23
CA GLU A 263 -19.38 -37.22 -32.43
C GLU A 263 -18.20 -36.43 -33.00
N TYR A 264 -18.41 -35.14 -33.26
CA TYR A 264 -17.40 -34.20 -33.72
C TYR A 264 -17.13 -33.18 -32.63
N ARG A 265 -15.85 -32.86 -32.41
CA ARG A 265 -15.42 -31.90 -31.38
C ARG A 265 -14.57 -30.83 -32.03
N TYR A 266 -14.97 -29.57 -31.87
CA TYR A 266 -14.24 -28.42 -32.41
C TYR A 266 -13.88 -27.46 -31.30
N LYS A 267 -12.60 -27.05 -31.26
CA LYS A 267 -12.11 -26.04 -30.32
C LYS A 267 -12.40 -24.66 -30.89
N LYS A 268 -12.98 -23.79 -30.06
CA LYS A 268 -13.30 -22.39 -30.39
C LYS A 268 -12.72 -21.49 -29.31
N ILE A 269 -12.27 -20.30 -29.69
CA ILE A 269 -11.87 -19.27 -28.73
C ILE A 269 -13.00 -18.24 -28.63
N CYS A 270 -13.30 -17.79 -27.41
CA CYS A 270 -14.21 -16.68 -27.16
C CYS A 270 -13.57 -15.68 -26.21
N PHE A 271 -13.78 -14.39 -26.49
CA PHE A 271 -13.52 -13.29 -25.58
C PHE A 271 -14.85 -12.64 -25.21
N THR A 272 -15.11 -12.47 -23.92
CA THR A 272 -16.36 -11.87 -23.42
C THR A 272 -16.05 -10.65 -22.56
N ASN A 273 -16.61 -9.49 -22.90
CA ASN A 273 -16.45 -8.28 -22.09
C ASN A 273 -17.68 -7.36 -22.27
N LYS A 274 -17.93 -6.46 -21.32
CA LYS A 274 -19.04 -5.48 -21.37
C LYS A 274 -18.60 -4.08 -21.80
N SER A 275 -17.30 -3.86 -21.97
CA SER A 275 -16.74 -2.62 -22.52
C SER A 275 -16.67 -2.74 -24.04
N GLN A 276 -17.48 -1.94 -24.75
CA GLN A 276 -17.49 -1.92 -26.21
C GLN A 276 -16.13 -1.54 -26.81
N PRO A 277 -15.38 -0.56 -26.24
CA PRO A 277 -14.02 -0.28 -26.71
C PRO A 277 -13.08 -1.48 -26.63
N LEU A 278 -13.12 -2.27 -25.55
CA LEU A 278 -12.28 -3.47 -25.44
C LEU A 278 -12.65 -4.54 -26.46
N LEU A 279 -13.95 -4.74 -26.73
CA LEU A 279 -14.40 -5.64 -27.79
C LEU A 279 -13.91 -5.17 -29.16
N ASN A 280 -14.08 -3.88 -29.47
CA ASN A 280 -13.59 -3.29 -30.72
C ASN A 280 -12.08 -3.47 -30.88
N PHE A 281 -11.32 -3.23 -29.80
CA PHE A 281 -9.88 -3.47 -29.78
C PHE A 281 -9.55 -4.94 -30.07
N VAL A 282 -10.14 -5.90 -29.36
CA VAL A 282 -9.87 -7.34 -29.56
C VAL A 282 -10.24 -7.79 -30.97
N PHE A 283 -11.40 -7.37 -31.47
CA PHE A 283 -11.85 -7.67 -32.84
C PHE A 283 -10.86 -7.16 -33.89
N ASN A 284 -10.44 -5.90 -33.77
CA ASN A 284 -9.51 -5.30 -34.71
C ASN A 284 -8.10 -5.89 -34.60
N ALA A 285 -7.63 -6.19 -33.39
CA ALA A 285 -6.32 -6.82 -33.17
C ALA A 285 -6.27 -8.22 -33.77
N LEU A 286 -7.33 -9.01 -33.63
CA LEU A 286 -7.45 -10.34 -34.26
C LEU A 286 -7.49 -10.23 -35.79
N ARG A 287 -8.24 -9.27 -36.36
CA ARG A 287 -8.23 -9.03 -37.82
C ARG A 287 -6.85 -8.63 -38.34
N LYS A 288 -6.14 -7.75 -37.63
CA LYS A 288 -4.75 -7.36 -37.97
C LYS A 288 -3.77 -8.53 -37.94
N LEU A 289 -4.07 -9.60 -37.20
CA LEU A 289 -3.29 -10.85 -37.20
C LEU A 289 -3.68 -11.82 -38.34
N GLY A 290 -4.59 -11.42 -39.22
CA GLY A 290 -5.10 -12.25 -40.32
C GLY A 290 -5.99 -13.39 -39.82
N LEU A 291 -6.74 -13.16 -38.74
CA LEU A 291 -7.78 -14.06 -38.23
C LEU A 291 -9.16 -13.47 -38.57
N ASN A 292 -10.20 -14.29 -38.56
CA ASN A 292 -11.58 -13.91 -38.89
C ASN A 292 -12.48 -13.95 -37.64
N PRO A 293 -12.29 -13.04 -36.67
CA PRO A 293 -13.17 -12.94 -35.52
C PRO A 293 -14.61 -12.66 -35.96
N LYS A 294 -15.58 -13.31 -35.29
CA LYS A 294 -17.00 -13.05 -35.47
C LYS A 294 -17.60 -12.47 -34.21
N ARG A 295 -18.48 -11.47 -34.34
CA ARG A 295 -19.32 -11.00 -33.25
C ARG A 295 -20.55 -11.90 -33.18
N PHE A 296 -20.81 -12.49 -32.01
CA PHE A 296 -21.98 -13.34 -31.81
C PHE A 296 -23.11 -12.59 -31.08
N ASN A 297 -22.78 -11.53 -30.34
CA ASN A 297 -23.69 -10.57 -29.71
C ASN A 297 -22.90 -9.32 -29.30
N ASP A 298 -23.53 -8.42 -28.55
CA ASP A 298 -22.91 -7.17 -28.09
C ASP A 298 -21.71 -7.36 -27.17
N ASN A 299 -21.49 -8.55 -26.60
CA ASN A 299 -20.49 -8.76 -25.56
C ASN A 299 -19.48 -9.87 -25.87
N LYS A 300 -19.52 -10.48 -27.05
CA LYS A 300 -18.72 -11.68 -27.37
C LYS A 300 -18.09 -11.64 -28.76
N ILE A 301 -16.81 -12.01 -28.79
CA ILE A 301 -16.03 -12.22 -30.01
C ILE A 301 -15.53 -13.65 -30.06
N TRP A 302 -15.76 -14.32 -31.19
CA TRP A 302 -15.44 -15.72 -31.39
C TRP A 302 -14.45 -15.94 -32.53
N LEU A 303 -13.58 -16.94 -32.36
CA LEU A 303 -12.89 -17.64 -33.44
C LEU A 303 -13.44 -19.06 -33.51
N TYR A 304 -14.14 -19.38 -34.60
CA TYR A 304 -14.91 -20.61 -34.75
C TYR A 304 -14.12 -21.77 -35.36
N SER A 305 -13.06 -21.48 -36.11
CA SER A 305 -12.28 -22.48 -36.82
C SER A 305 -11.12 -22.99 -35.97
N GLU A 306 -10.94 -24.30 -35.91
CA GLU A 306 -9.80 -24.91 -35.21
C GLU A 306 -8.45 -24.49 -35.83
N VAL A 307 -8.42 -24.29 -37.15
CA VAL A 307 -7.23 -23.78 -37.86
C VAL A 307 -6.88 -22.38 -37.35
N GLU A 308 -7.88 -21.53 -37.12
CA GLU A 308 -7.67 -20.19 -36.58
C GLU A 308 -7.28 -20.21 -35.10
N VAL A 309 -7.81 -21.14 -34.32
CA VAL A 309 -7.38 -21.36 -32.93
C VAL A 309 -5.89 -21.74 -32.89
N LYS A 310 -5.44 -22.67 -33.74
CA LYS A 310 -4.02 -23.04 -33.86
C LYS A 310 -3.17 -21.85 -34.31
N LYS A 311 -3.65 -21.08 -35.30
CA LYS A 311 -2.96 -19.86 -35.78
C LYS A 311 -2.86 -18.80 -34.69
N TYR A 312 -3.91 -18.60 -33.89
CA TYR A 312 -3.90 -17.69 -32.74
C TYR A 312 -2.80 -18.06 -31.75
N PHE A 313 -2.71 -19.34 -31.35
CA PHE A 313 -1.70 -19.78 -30.38
C PHE A 313 -0.27 -19.73 -30.93
N LYS A 314 -0.09 -19.97 -32.24
CA LYS A 314 1.20 -19.77 -32.91
C LYS A 314 1.62 -18.30 -32.90
N LEU A 315 0.68 -17.38 -33.14
CA LEU A 315 0.98 -15.96 -33.25
C LEU A 315 1.08 -15.28 -31.88
N VAL A 316 0.03 -15.35 -31.06
CA VAL A 316 -0.13 -14.61 -29.80
C VAL A 316 0.39 -15.41 -28.61
N ASN A 317 0.14 -16.72 -28.61
CA ASN A 317 0.36 -17.62 -27.48
C ASN A 317 -0.44 -17.19 -26.22
N SER A 318 -0.28 -17.89 -25.10
CA SER A 318 -0.89 -17.56 -23.81
C SER A 318 0.14 -17.66 -22.70
N SER A 319 0.05 -16.75 -21.73
CA SER A 319 0.80 -16.84 -20.48
C SER A 319 0.00 -17.60 -19.40
N ASN A 320 -1.30 -17.84 -19.62
CA ASN A 320 -2.17 -18.60 -18.75
C ASN A 320 -2.24 -20.08 -19.16
N GLN A 321 -1.62 -20.94 -18.36
CA GLN A 321 -1.59 -22.39 -18.59
C GLN A 321 -2.96 -23.05 -18.72
N ARG A 322 -4.02 -22.46 -18.14
CA ARG A 322 -5.40 -22.93 -18.31
C ARG A 322 -5.79 -23.02 -19.78
N LEU A 323 -5.35 -22.07 -20.60
CA LEU A 323 -5.64 -22.04 -22.04
C LEU A 323 -4.74 -23.01 -22.81
N LEU A 324 -3.49 -23.18 -22.36
CA LEU A 324 -2.53 -24.07 -23.02
C LEU A 324 -2.89 -25.55 -22.88
N LYS A 325 -3.45 -25.97 -21.74
CA LYS A 325 -3.85 -27.37 -21.49
C LYS A 325 -4.95 -27.90 -22.40
N VAL A 326 -5.65 -27.01 -23.09
CA VAL A 326 -6.82 -27.36 -23.92
C VAL A 326 -6.46 -27.44 -25.40
N ILE A 327 -5.27 -26.98 -25.80
CA ILE A 327 -4.73 -27.09 -27.16
C ILE A 327 -4.18 -28.50 -27.35
#